data_AF-A0A256BKB1-F1
#
_entry.id   AF-A0A256BKB1-F1
#
_cell.length_a   1.000
_cell.length_b   1.000
_cell.length_c   1.000
_cell.angle_alpha   90.00
_cell.angle_beta   90.00
_cell.angle_gamma   90.00
#
_symmetry.space_group_name_H-M   'P 1'
#
loop_
_entity.id
_entity.type
_entity.pdbx_description
1 polymer ?
#
loop_
_entity_poly.entity_id
_entity_poly.type
_entity_poly.pdbx_seq_one_letter_code
_entity_poly.pdbx_strand_id
1 'polypeptide(L)'
;MKNIVKNGLLVIAAIIGLLFTFGSEGAFDSSLTTGGEGERKGSINLSYVTWDTEIASTNVIAVALEQAGYDVTLTPLDNAIMWSSVATGEADAMVGAWLPNTHKSQLEQYGEQMTDLGPNLEGAVTGIVVPSYMEDVNSIADLNDQANKTITGIEPGAGVVAAAEQALEDYDHLSDWQVQTSSSGAMTTALGTAIANEEPIVITGWSPHWMFQEYDLKYLEDPEGTFGDGETINTFVRQGFAEDMPEANQILDNFHWEVADMESVMADVQAGTDPKEAAEKWVEANQDTVDEWLGK
;
A
#
# COMPACT_ATOMS: atom_id res chain seq x y z
N MET A 1 5.66 67.72 -8.00
CA MET A 1 5.34 67.31 -6.62
C MET A 1 6.04 65.96 -6.40
N LYS A 2 7.26 65.96 -5.83
CA LYS A 2 7.59 65.66 -4.41
C LYS A 2 7.07 64.27 -3.99
N ASN A 3 7.82 63.28 -3.49
CA ASN A 3 9.21 63.12 -2.98
C ASN A 3 9.57 61.60 -3.11
N ILE A 4 10.79 61.15 -3.50
CA ILE A 4 12.04 60.90 -2.69
C ILE A 4 11.76 59.95 -1.49
N VAL A 5 12.42 58.79 -1.25
CA VAL A 5 13.85 58.45 -0.93
C VAL A 5 14.00 56.91 -1.10
N LYS A 6 14.90 56.33 -1.93
CA LYS A 6 16.33 55.97 -1.77
C LYS A 6 16.70 55.09 -0.54
N ASN A 7 17.38 53.96 -0.82
CA ASN A 7 18.54 53.37 -0.12
C ASN A 7 18.65 51.91 -0.63
N GLY A 8 19.71 51.40 -1.26
CA GLY A 8 21.10 51.84 -1.39
C GLY A 8 22.02 50.76 -0.81
N LEU A 9 22.77 50.04 -1.65
CA LEU A 9 24.04 49.35 -1.31
C LEU A 9 24.71 48.98 -2.66
N LEU A 10 25.50 49.85 -3.28
CA LEU A 10 26.96 50.06 -3.15
C LEU A 10 27.82 48.82 -3.49
N VAL A 11 28.28 48.81 -4.74
CA VAL A 11 29.39 48.04 -5.31
C VAL A 11 30.70 48.58 -4.73
N ILE A 12 31.57 47.69 -4.25
CA ILE A 12 33.02 47.93 -4.18
C ILE A 12 33.72 46.71 -4.76
N ALA A 13 34.22 46.86 -5.99
CA ALA A 13 35.25 46.01 -6.54
C ALA A 13 36.61 46.45 -5.97
N ALA A 14 37.35 45.51 -5.39
CA ALA A 14 38.76 45.69 -5.07
C ALA A 14 39.56 44.61 -5.80
N ILE A 15 40.20 45.01 -6.89
CA ILE A 15 41.26 44.27 -7.56
C ILE A 15 42.53 44.50 -6.75
N ILE A 16 43.11 43.45 -6.18
CA ILE A 16 44.52 43.41 -5.82
C ILE A 16 45.11 42.18 -6.49
N GLY A 17 45.86 42.43 -7.56
CA GLY A 17 46.80 41.45 -8.08
C GLY A 17 48.04 41.44 -7.19
N LEU A 18 48.53 40.24 -6.88
CA LEU A 18 49.94 40.03 -6.60
C LEU A 18 50.34 38.67 -7.21
N LEU A 19 51.07 38.72 -8.32
CA LEU A 19 51.86 37.59 -8.78
C LEU A 19 53.02 37.39 -7.79
N PHE A 20 53.16 36.19 -7.24
CA PHE A 20 54.46 35.61 -6.90
C PHE A 20 54.51 34.16 -7.39
N THR A 21 55.60 33.87 -8.08
CA THR A 21 55.95 32.63 -8.75
C THR A 21 56.73 31.69 -7.83
N PHE A 22 56.69 30.38 -8.15
CA PHE A 22 57.62 29.30 -7.78
C PHE A 22 57.60 28.73 -6.34
N GLY A 23 57.39 27.41 -6.27
CA GLY A 23 58.28 26.51 -5.51
C GLY A 23 57.71 25.70 -4.35
N SER A 24 57.80 24.38 -4.50
CA SER A 24 57.94 23.30 -3.49
C SER A 24 56.82 22.98 -2.48
N GLU A 25 56.36 21.73 -2.57
CA GLU A 25 56.04 20.77 -1.51
C GLU A 25 55.72 21.31 -0.10
N GLY A 26 54.49 21.05 0.34
CA GLY A 26 54.08 21.12 1.73
C GLY A 26 52.66 20.58 1.88
N ALA A 27 52.55 19.31 2.30
CA ALA A 27 51.29 18.65 2.61
C ALA A 27 50.52 19.43 3.68
N PHE A 28 49.26 19.79 3.38
CA PHE A 28 48.27 20.16 4.37
C PHE A 28 47.31 18.99 4.50
N ASP A 29 47.51 18.23 5.58
CA ASP A 29 46.62 17.19 6.06
C ASP A 29 45.33 17.84 6.59
N SER A 30 44.19 17.53 5.96
CA SER A 30 42.89 17.68 6.60
C SER A 30 42.24 16.29 6.69
N SER A 31 42.66 15.53 7.69
CA SER A 31 41.86 14.41 8.18
C SER A 31 40.56 14.96 8.81
N LEU A 32 39.50 14.99 8.01
CA LEU A 32 38.12 15.03 8.49
C LEU A 32 37.62 13.58 8.54
N THR A 33 37.69 13.01 9.74
CA THR A 33 36.83 11.91 10.21
C THR A 33 35.82 12.59 11.14
N THR A 34 34.50 12.38 11.11
CA THR A 34 33.68 11.18 10.86
C THR A 34 32.22 11.59 10.63
N GLY A 35 31.52 10.82 9.82
CA GLY A 35 30.07 10.74 9.75
C GLY A 35 29.70 9.72 8.68
N GLY A 36 29.91 8.43 8.96
CA GLY A 36 29.59 7.36 8.03
C GLY A 36 28.08 7.22 7.89
N GLU A 37 27.50 7.88 6.89
CA GLU A 37 26.43 7.25 6.13
C GLU A 37 27.10 6.05 5.45
N GLY A 38 26.72 4.83 5.83
CA GLY A 38 27.16 3.65 5.08
C GLY A 38 26.87 3.86 3.59
N GLU A 39 27.75 3.40 2.70
CA GLU A 39 27.44 3.38 1.27
C GLU A 39 26.11 2.63 1.09
N ARG A 40 25.05 3.35 0.74
CA ARG A 40 23.72 2.78 0.56
C ARG A 40 23.76 1.83 -0.64
N LYS A 41 23.15 0.66 -0.50
CA LYS A 41 23.25 -0.45 -1.47
C LYS A 41 22.50 -0.20 -2.78
N GLY A 42 21.70 0.86 -2.85
CA GLY A 42 20.88 1.24 -3.98
C GLY A 42 19.56 1.85 -3.52
N SER A 43 18.74 2.27 -4.48
CA SER A 43 17.38 2.76 -4.22
C SER A 43 16.35 1.80 -4.79
N ILE A 44 15.29 1.50 -4.04
CA ILE A 44 14.19 0.62 -4.41
C ILE A 44 12.90 1.44 -4.41
N ASN A 45 12.13 1.39 -5.50
CA ASN A 45 10.82 2.00 -5.59
C ASN A 45 9.70 0.96 -5.45
N LEU A 46 8.93 1.03 -4.38
CA LEU A 46 7.77 0.17 -4.15
C LEU A 46 6.49 0.93 -4.54
N SER A 47 5.74 0.39 -5.49
CA SER A 47 4.41 0.89 -5.82
C SER A 47 3.34 0.19 -4.99
N TYR A 48 2.32 0.94 -4.57
CA TYR A 48 1.22 0.39 -3.78
C TYR A 48 -0.07 1.20 -3.99
N VAL A 49 -1.22 0.54 -3.78
CA VAL A 49 -2.52 1.21 -3.66
C VAL A 49 -2.73 1.65 -2.22
N THR A 50 -3.46 2.74 -1.98
CA THR A 50 -3.66 3.30 -0.63
C THR A 50 -4.78 2.61 0.14
N TRP A 51 -4.79 1.27 0.14
CA TRP A 51 -5.62 0.45 1.00
C TRP A 51 -4.88 0.21 2.31
N ASP A 52 -5.60 0.05 3.43
CA ASP A 52 -4.99 -0.11 4.75
C ASP A 52 -4.03 -1.33 4.81
N THR A 53 -4.39 -2.40 4.09
CA THR A 53 -3.59 -3.61 3.90
C THR A 53 -2.25 -3.33 3.22
N GLU A 54 -2.25 -2.56 2.14
CA GLU A 54 -1.06 -2.22 1.36
C GLU A 54 -0.23 -1.12 2.01
N ILE A 55 -0.87 -0.19 2.73
CA ILE A 55 -0.16 0.77 3.58
C ILE A 55 0.64 0.01 4.64
N ALA A 56 0.03 -0.98 5.30
CA ALA A 56 0.70 -1.81 6.29
C ALA A 56 1.84 -2.64 5.67
N SER A 57 1.55 -3.47 4.67
CA SER A 57 2.54 -4.38 4.06
C SER A 57 3.73 -3.64 3.48
N THR A 58 3.46 -2.57 2.72
CA THR A 58 4.49 -1.82 1.99
C THR A 58 5.42 -1.08 2.95
N ASN A 59 4.90 -0.53 4.06
CA ASN A 59 5.76 0.09 5.07
C ASN A 59 6.58 -0.96 5.84
N VAL A 60 6.01 -2.12 6.19
CA VAL A 60 6.75 -3.21 6.86
C VAL A 60 7.92 -3.70 6.02
N ILE A 61 7.68 -4.03 4.74
CA ILE A 61 8.77 -4.51 3.88
C ILE A 61 9.79 -3.40 3.58
N ALA A 62 9.37 -2.13 3.54
CA ALA A 62 10.29 -1.00 3.41
C ALA A 62 11.25 -0.91 4.59
N VAL A 63 10.76 -1.04 5.83
CA VAL A 63 11.60 -1.04 7.03
C VAL A 63 12.62 -2.19 7.00
N ALA A 64 12.20 -3.40 6.58
CA ALA A 64 13.12 -4.53 6.43
C ALA A 64 14.21 -4.26 5.37
N LEU A 65 13.84 -3.71 4.20
CA LEU A 65 14.80 -3.31 3.16
C LEU A 65 15.74 -2.18 3.62
N GLU A 66 15.24 -1.23 4.39
CA GLU A 66 16.05 -0.17 5.01
C GLU A 66 17.06 -0.76 6.02
N GLN A 67 16.68 -1.75 6.83
CA GLN A 67 17.61 -2.48 7.70
C GLN A 67 18.72 -3.22 6.91
N ALA A 68 18.42 -3.65 5.69
CA ALA A 68 19.41 -4.24 4.78
C ALA A 68 20.35 -3.21 4.12
N GLY A 69 20.06 -1.91 4.27
CA GLY A 69 20.89 -0.80 3.78
C GLY A 69 20.46 -0.18 2.45
N TYR A 70 19.21 -0.39 2.02
CA TYR A 70 18.62 0.23 0.83
C TYR A 70 17.93 1.56 1.15
N ASP A 71 17.92 2.48 0.19
CA ASP A 71 16.97 3.60 0.19
C ASP A 71 15.64 3.12 -0.38
N VAL A 72 14.55 3.22 0.38
CA VAL A 72 13.23 2.81 -0.11
C VAL A 72 12.38 4.04 -0.38
N THR A 73 11.76 4.08 -1.56
CA THR A 73 10.74 5.07 -1.93
C THR A 73 9.41 4.35 -2.06
N LEU A 74 8.37 4.90 -1.42
CA LEU A 74 7.00 4.40 -1.52
C LEU A 74 6.19 5.31 -2.43
N THR A 75 5.67 4.75 -3.51
CA THR A 75 4.89 5.51 -4.51
C THR A 75 3.43 5.05 -4.51
N PRO A 76 2.52 5.81 -3.89
CA PRO A 76 1.09 5.50 -3.94
C PRO A 76 0.56 5.75 -5.36
N LEU A 77 -0.15 4.76 -5.91
CA LEU A 77 -0.69 4.78 -7.27
C LEU A 77 -2.09 4.17 -7.30
N ASP A 78 -2.89 4.53 -8.32
CA ASP A 78 -4.12 3.82 -8.63
C ASP A 78 -3.81 2.39 -9.10
N ASN A 79 -4.71 1.43 -8.84
CA ASN A 79 -4.49 0.00 -9.08
C ASN A 79 -3.91 -0.32 -10.47
N ALA A 80 -4.54 0.17 -11.54
CA ALA A 80 -4.04 -0.08 -12.90
C ALA A 80 -2.65 0.53 -13.15
N ILE A 81 -2.35 1.67 -12.53
CA ILE A 81 -1.06 2.34 -12.68
C ILE A 81 0.01 1.63 -11.87
N MET A 82 -0.30 1.14 -10.66
CA MET A 82 0.58 0.30 -9.83
C MET A 82 1.08 -0.92 -10.61
N TRP A 83 0.18 -1.68 -11.24
CA TRP A 83 0.55 -2.83 -12.05
C TRP A 83 1.38 -2.43 -13.28
N SER A 84 0.98 -1.37 -13.98
CA SER A 84 1.71 -0.91 -15.17
C SER A 84 3.11 -0.38 -14.85
N SER A 85 3.33 0.20 -13.66
CA SER A 85 4.62 0.77 -13.28
C SER A 85 5.64 -0.32 -12.99
N VAL A 86 5.26 -1.42 -12.35
CA VAL A 86 6.14 -2.59 -12.17
C VAL A 86 6.40 -3.28 -13.52
N ALA A 87 5.37 -3.46 -14.35
CA ALA A 87 5.50 -4.08 -15.67
C ALA A 87 6.44 -3.32 -16.62
N THR A 88 6.45 -1.99 -16.53
CA THR A 88 7.33 -1.13 -17.34
C THR A 88 8.69 -0.84 -16.69
N GLY A 89 8.89 -1.27 -15.44
CA GLY A 89 10.10 -1.02 -14.65
C GLY A 89 10.25 0.40 -14.12
N GLU A 90 9.17 1.20 -14.11
CA GLU A 90 9.12 2.50 -13.42
C GLU A 90 9.09 2.33 -11.89
N ALA A 91 8.45 1.27 -11.41
CA ALA A 91 8.58 0.76 -10.04
C ALA A 91 9.35 -0.57 -10.06
N ASP A 92 10.05 -0.86 -8.97
CA ASP A 92 10.83 -2.09 -8.85
C ASP A 92 9.97 -3.27 -8.40
N ALA A 93 9.04 -3.05 -7.47
CA ALA A 93 8.20 -4.09 -6.90
C ALA A 93 6.88 -3.58 -6.34
N MET A 94 5.94 -4.50 -6.13
CA MET A 94 4.72 -4.35 -5.34
C MET A 94 4.49 -5.61 -4.49
N VAL A 95 3.92 -5.45 -3.30
CA VAL A 95 3.61 -6.54 -2.36
C VAL A 95 2.11 -6.70 -2.11
N GLY A 96 1.28 -6.09 -2.95
CA GLY A 96 -0.18 -6.01 -2.81
C GLY A 96 -0.94 -6.64 -3.97
N ALA A 97 -0.44 -7.74 -4.57
CA ALA A 97 -1.13 -8.38 -5.68
C ALA A 97 -2.16 -9.41 -5.20
N TRP A 98 -3.42 -9.01 -5.03
CA TRP A 98 -4.53 -9.89 -4.63
C TRP A 98 -4.98 -10.82 -5.76
N LEU A 99 -4.79 -12.13 -5.59
CA LEU A 99 -5.02 -13.15 -6.60
C LEU A 99 -5.87 -14.33 -6.07
N PRO A 100 -6.67 -15.00 -6.92
CA PRO A 100 -6.73 -14.84 -8.38
C PRO A 100 -7.84 -13.91 -8.89
N ASN A 101 -8.71 -13.38 -8.02
CA ASN A 101 -9.95 -12.72 -8.43
C ASN A 101 -9.78 -11.20 -8.48
N THR A 102 -9.33 -10.59 -7.39
CA THR A 102 -9.29 -9.13 -7.22
C THR A 102 -8.43 -8.43 -8.28
N HIS A 103 -7.25 -8.97 -8.58
CA HIS A 103 -6.39 -8.45 -9.66
C HIS A 103 -6.35 -9.32 -10.90
N LYS A 104 -7.41 -10.12 -11.17
CA LYS A 104 -7.46 -10.99 -12.35
C LYS A 104 -7.14 -10.27 -13.65
N SER A 105 -7.82 -9.14 -13.90
CA SER A 105 -7.66 -8.38 -15.14
C SER A 105 -6.25 -7.80 -15.30
N GLN A 106 -5.64 -7.36 -14.19
CA GLN A 106 -4.29 -6.80 -14.19
C GLN A 106 -3.26 -7.92 -14.38
N LEU A 107 -3.47 -9.09 -13.77
CA LEU A 107 -2.63 -10.26 -13.99
C LEU A 107 -2.67 -10.72 -15.45
N GLU A 108 -3.85 -10.80 -16.05
CA GLU A 108 -4.02 -11.14 -17.47
C GLU A 108 -3.32 -10.13 -18.40
N GLN A 109 -3.34 -8.85 -18.05
CA GLN A 109 -2.76 -7.79 -18.87
C GLN A 109 -1.24 -7.64 -18.70
N TYR A 110 -0.73 -7.77 -17.48
CA TYR A 110 0.63 -7.37 -17.12
C TYR A 110 1.49 -8.51 -16.55
N GLY A 111 0.90 -9.61 -16.09
CA GLY A 111 1.59 -10.67 -15.35
C GLY A 111 2.80 -11.26 -16.08
N GLU A 112 2.68 -11.52 -17.39
CA GLU A 112 3.79 -12.07 -18.21
C GLU A 112 4.98 -11.09 -18.36
N GLN A 113 4.82 -9.81 -18.02
CA GLN A 113 5.83 -8.76 -18.13
C GLN A 113 6.58 -8.53 -16.80
N MET A 114 6.34 -9.37 -15.81
CA MET A 114 6.88 -9.26 -14.45
C MET A 114 7.26 -10.65 -13.92
N THR A 115 7.85 -10.68 -12.74
CA THR A 115 8.13 -11.92 -12.03
C THR A 115 7.25 -11.97 -10.78
N ASP A 116 6.39 -12.98 -10.70
CA ASP A 116 5.64 -13.33 -9.48
C ASP A 116 6.59 -14.09 -8.55
N LEU A 117 6.84 -13.55 -7.36
CA LEU A 117 7.61 -14.21 -6.30
C LEU A 117 6.73 -15.12 -5.42
N GLY A 118 5.42 -15.14 -5.67
CA GLY A 118 4.47 -15.98 -4.96
C GLY A 118 3.76 -15.26 -3.79
N PRO A 119 2.98 -16.02 -3.01
CA PRO A 119 2.13 -15.47 -1.96
C PRO A 119 2.96 -15.01 -0.74
N ASN A 120 2.81 -13.74 -0.38
CA ASN A 120 3.31 -13.18 0.88
C ASN A 120 2.28 -13.24 2.01
N LEU A 121 0.99 -13.43 1.70
CA LEU A 121 -0.07 -13.64 2.68
C LEU A 121 -1.12 -14.60 2.11
N GLU A 122 -1.58 -15.55 2.94
CA GLU A 122 -2.67 -16.47 2.62
C GLU A 122 -3.92 -16.18 3.45
N GLY A 123 -5.08 -16.66 2.99
CA GLY A 123 -6.34 -16.57 3.74
C GLY A 123 -7.06 -15.22 3.58
N ALA A 124 -6.69 -14.46 2.57
CA ALA A 124 -7.40 -13.24 2.22
C ALA A 124 -8.79 -13.58 1.65
N VAL A 125 -9.80 -12.76 1.90
CA VAL A 125 -11.15 -12.98 1.35
C VAL A 125 -11.78 -11.64 1.01
N THR A 126 -12.62 -11.61 -0.03
CA THR A 126 -13.44 -10.45 -0.39
C THR A 126 -14.91 -10.84 -0.41
N GLY A 127 -15.81 -9.86 -0.29
CA GLY A 127 -17.24 -10.13 -0.27
C GLY A 127 -18.09 -8.92 0.04
N ILE A 128 -19.40 -9.14 0.07
CA ILE A 128 -20.36 -8.18 0.62
C ILE A 128 -20.42 -8.32 2.13
N VAL A 129 -20.25 -7.20 2.83
CA VAL A 129 -20.23 -7.15 4.30
C VAL A 129 -21.35 -6.24 4.80
N VAL A 130 -21.98 -6.64 5.90
CA VAL A 130 -22.99 -5.87 6.61
C VAL A 130 -22.70 -5.87 8.12
N PRO A 131 -23.17 -4.89 8.88
CA PRO A 131 -23.16 -4.97 10.33
C PRO A 131 -23.99 -6.16 10.84
N SER A 132 -23.52 -6.83 11.90
CA SER A 132 -24.17 -8.03 12.45
C SER A 132 -25.60 -7.77 12.95
N TYR A 133 -25.94 -6.53 13.31
CA TYR A 133 -27.30 -6.14 13.72
C TYR A 133 -28.34 -6.21 12.59
N MET A 134 -27.92 -6.37 11.32
CA MET A 134 -28.83 -6.68 10.21
C MET A 134 -29.19 -8.18 10.21
N GLU A 135 -29.88 -8.64 11.26
CA GLU A 135 -30.13 -10.08 11.52
C GLU A 135 -30.87 -10.80 10.39
N ASP A 136 -31.74 -10.10 9.66
CA ASP A 136 -32.55 -10.66 8.57
C ASP A 136 -31.80 -10.79 7.23
N VAL A 137 -30.56 -10.31 7.14
CA VAL A 137 -29.73 -10.37 5.93
C VAL A 137 -28.50 -11.23 6.21
N ASN A 138 -28.46 -12.45 5.67
CA ASN A 138 -27.34 -13.38 5.88
C ASN A 138 -26.75 -13.91 4.56
N SER A 139 -27.46 -13.76 3.45
CA SER A 139 -26.97 -14.00 2.09
C SER A 139 -27.16 -12.76 1.22
N ILE A 140 -26.37 -12.65 0.15
CA ILE A 140 -26.61 -11.68 -0.94
C ILE A 140 -28.03 -11.85 -1.47
N ALA A 141 -28.56 -13.08 -1.49
CA ALA A 141 -29.93 -13.38 -1.91
C ALA A 141 -31.03 -12.82 -0.98
N ASP A 142 -30.68 -12.37 0.23
CA ASP A 142 -31.62 -11.76 1.17
C ASP A 142 -31.74 -10.22 0.99
N LEU A 143 -30.88 -9.62 0.17
CA LEU A 143 -30.91 -8.18 -0.11
C LEU A 143 -32.18 -7.80 -0.89
N ASN A 144 -32.82 -6.70 -0.49
CA ASN A 144 -34.04 -6.20 -1.14
C ASN A 144 -34.05 -4.67 -1.31
N ASP A 145 -34.29 -3.92 -0.24
CA ASP A 145 -34.45 -2.48 -0.17
C ASP A 145 -33.56 -1.84 0.91
N GLN A 146 -32.75 -2.64 1.63
CA GLN A 146 -31.79 -2.13 2.61
C GLN A 146 -30.80 -1.15 1.97
N ALA A 147 -30.22 -0.29 2.79
CA ALA A 147 -29.20 0.68 2.38
C ALA A 147 -29.59 1.52 1.14
N ASN A 148 -30.89 1.77 0.93
CA ASN A 148 -31.43 2.43 -0.27
C ASN A 148 -30.96 1.78 -1.58
N LYS A 149 -30.89 0.45 -1.60
CA LYS A 149 -30.40 -0.34 -2.74
C LYS A 149 -29.00 0.08 -3.20
N THR A 150 -28.13 0.46 -2.27
CA THR A 150 -26.77 0.90 -2.55
C THR A 150 -25.76 0.04 -1.81
N ILE A 151 -24.80 -0.51 -2.55
CA ILE A 151 -23.57 -1.08 -2.00
C ILE A 151 -22.53 0.04 -1.95
N THR A 152 -22.01 0.34 -0.76
CA THR A 152 -20.94 1.34 -0.57
C THR A 152 -19.61 0.69 -0.94
N GLY A 153 -19.08 1.10 -2.09
CA GLY A 153 -17.81 0.62 -2.63
C GLY A 153 -16.62 1.48 -2.25
N ILE A 154 -15.43 0.96 -2.57
CA ILE A 154 -14.15 1.66 -2.48
C ILE A 154 -13.80 2.37 -3.81
N GLU A 155 -12.52 2.44 -4.19
CA GLU A 155 -12.09 3.06 -5.44
C GLU A 155 -12.64 2.34 -6.68
N PRO A 156 -13.02 3.08 -7.74
CA PRO A 156 -13.37 2.47 -9.02
C PRO A 156 -12.16 1.70 -9.60
N GLY A 157 -12.42 0.52 -10.15
CA GLY A 157 -11.38 -0.36 -10.69
C GLY A 157 -10.68 -1.26 -9.67
N ALA A 158 -11.11 -1.23 -8.40
CA ALA A 158 -10.78 -2.27 -7.44
C ALA A 158 -11.51 -3.58 -7.79
N GLY A 159 -10.86 -4.73 -7.59
CA GLY A 159 -11.43 -6.04 -7.93
C GLY A 159 -12.72 -6.35 -7.18
N VAL A 160 -12.78 -6.04 -5.89
CA VAL A 160 -13.99 -6.23 -5.07
C VAL A 160 -15.17 -5.38 -5.56
N VAL A 161 -14.91 -4.20 -6.14
CA VAL A 161 -15.95 -3.36 -6.75
C VAL A 161 -16.45 -4.00 -8.04
N ALA A 162 -15.55 -4.50 -8.89
CA ALA A 162 -15.94 -5.24 -10.09
C ALA A 162 -16.73 -6.51 -9.77
N ALA A 163 -16.36 -7.24 -8.72
CA ALA A 163 -17.11 -8.39 -8.23
C ALA A 163 -18.50 -7.98 -7.70
N ALA A 164 -18.61 -6.87 -6.98
CA ALA A 164 -19.90 -6.35 -6.54
C ALA A 164 -20.79 -5.90 -7.70
N GLU A 165 -20.22 -5.26 -8.72
CA GLU A 165 -20.93 -4.90 -9.96
C GLU A 165 -21.42 -6.16 -10.70
N GLN A 166 -20.58 -7.19 -10.80
CA GLN A 166 -20.96 -8.48 -11.36
C GLN A 166 -22.07 -9.15 -10.54
N ALA A 167 -22.05 -9.02 -9.21
CA ALA A 167 -23.11 -9.58 -8.35
C ALA A 167 -24.46 -8.90 -8.62
N LEU A 168 -24.48 -7.62 -9.00
CA LEU A 168 -25.73 -6.96 -9.41
C LEU A 168 -26.30 -7.54 -10.72
N GLU A 169 -25.46 -8.13 -11.57
CA GLU A 169 -25.86 -8.83 -12.79
C GLU A 169 -26.24 -10.29 -12.54
N ASP A 170 -25.51 -10.99 -11.66
CA ASP A 170 -25.72 -12.41 -11.36
C ASP A 170 -27.00 -12.65 -10.54
N TYR A 171 -27.37 -11.68 -9.70
CA TYR A 171 -28.57 -11.75 -8.87
C TYR A 171 -29.69 -10.88 -9.45
N ASP A 172 -30.59 -11.47 -10.25
CA ASP A 172 -31.69 -10.78 -10.97
C ASP A 172 -32.48 -9.75 -10.12
N HIS A 173 -32.70 -10.03 -8.84
CA HIS A 173 -33.48 -9.17 -7.94
C HIS A 173 -32.73 -7.89 -7.49
N LEU A 174 -31.42 -7.83 -7.75
CA LEU A 174 -30.57 -6.67 -7.50
C LEU A 174 -30.45 -5.73 -8.71
N SER A 175 -31.23 -5.92 -9.77
CA SER A 175 -31.17 -5.09 -10.99
C SER A 175 -31.40 -3.59 -10.77
N ASP A 176 -32.07 -3.23 -9.66
CA ASP A 176 -32.33 -1.83 -9.25
C ASP A 176 -31.30 -1.30 -8.23
N TRP A 177 -30.33 -2.11 -7.83
CA TRP A 177 -29.24 -1.71 -6.95
C TRP A 177 -28.13 -1.03 -7.73
N GLN A 178 -27.25 -0.35 -6.99
CA GLN A 178 -26.04 0.26 -7.53
C GLN A 178 -24.86 0.04 -6.60
N VAL A 179 -23.66 -0.04 -7.17
CA VAL A 179 -22.41 0.09 -6.42
C VAL A 179 -21.98 1.56 -6.47
N GLN A 180 -21.94 2.20 -5.31
CA GLN A 180 -21.48 3.58 -5.18
C GLN A 180 -19.99 3.59 -4.83
N THR A 181 -19.14 3.92 -5.81
CA THR A 181 -17.69 3.99 -5.62
C THR A 181 -17.26 5.31 -4.97
N SER A 182 -16.21 5.23 -4.15
CA SER A 182 -15.60 6.36 -3.47
C SER A 182 -14.11 6.10 -3.21
N SER A 183 -13.73 5.87 -1.96
CA SER A 183 -12.40 5.43 -1.53
C SER A 183 -12.54 4.53 -0.30
N SER A 184 -11.50 3.76 0.01
CA SER A 184 -11.45 2.91 1.20
C SER A 184 -11.73 3.69 2.49
N GLY A 185 -11.10 4.85 2.67
CA GLY A 185 -11.35 5.72 3.84
C GLY A 185 -12.75 6.34 3.88
N ALA A 186 -13.37 6.62 2.72
CA ALA A 186 -14.74 7.12 2.68
C ALA A 186 -15.76 6.01 3.02
N MET A 187 -15.53 4.79 2.53
CA MET A 187 -16.32 3.62 2.86
C MET A 187 -16.28 3.33 4.36
N THR A 188 -15.10 3.29 4.98
CA THR A 188 -14.97 3.03 6.43
C THR A 188 -15.57 4.14 7.30
N THR A 189 -15.51 5.39 6.84
CA THR A 189 -16.21 6.53 7.49
C THR A 189 -17.73 6.37 7.42
N ALA A 190 -18.26 5.95 6.27
CA ALA A 190 -19.69 5.70 6.10
C ALA A 190 -20.15 4.52 6.96
N LEU A 191 -19.36 3.45 7.01
CA LEU A 191 -19.58 2.29 7.89
C LEU A 191 -19.67 2.71 9.37
N GLY A 192 -18.67 3.43 9.88
CA GLY A 192 -18.67 3.88 11.27
C GLY A 192 -19.86 4.80 11.60
N THR A 193 -20.26 5.66 10.66
CA THR A 193 -21.44 6.53 10.82
C THR A 193 -22.73 5.72 10.88
N ALA A 194 -22.90 4.75 9.98
CA ALA A 194 -24.08 3.90 9.94
C ALA A 194 -24.19 3.06 11.21
N ILE A 195 -23.09 2.46 11.67
CA ILE A 195 -23.06 1.68 12.91
C ILE A 195 -23.39 2.54 14.13
N ALA A 196 -22.83 3.75 14.23
CA ALA A 196 -23.12 4.66 15.33
C ALA A 196 -24.60 5.08 15.39
N ASN A 197 -25.29 5.07 14.25
CA ASN A 197 -26.71 5.40 14.13
C ASN A 197 -27.63 4.16 14.08
N GLU A 198 -27.09 2.94 14.16
CA GLU A 198 -27.80 1.68 13.92
C GLU A 198 -28.55 1.66 12.55
N GLU A 199 -27.98 2.28 11.53
CA GLU A 199 -28.56 2.36 10.19
C GLU A 199 -28.10 1.18 9.31
N PRO A 200 -28.95 0.66 8.40
CA PRO A 200 -28.52 -0.36 7.45
C PRO A 200 -27.45 0.17 6.51
N ILE A 201 -26.35 -0.57 6.36
CA ILE A 201 -25.32 -0.33 5.36
C ILE A 201 -24.83 -1.66 4.77
N VAL A 202 -24.60 -1.65 3.46
CA VAL A 202 -24.01 -2.76 2.72
C VAL A 202 -22.73 -2.24 2.10
N ILE A 203 -21.60 -2.91 2.33
CA ILE A 203 -20.29 -2.48 1.84
C ILE A 203 -19.61 -3.58 1.02
N THR A 204 -18.71 -3.18 0.12
CA THR A 204 -17.65 -4.09 -0.37
C THR A 204 -16.58 -4.21 0.70
N GLY A 205 -16.33 -5.42 1.22
CA GLY A 205 -15.38 -5.67 2.29
C GLY A 205 -14.35 -6.76 1.95
N TRP A 206 -13.25 -6.76 2.70
CA TRP A 206 -12.17 -7.73 2.56
C TRP A 206 -11.51 -8.01 3.90
N SER A 207 -10.92 -9.21 4.04
CA SER A 207 -10.08 -9.59 5.17
C SER A 207 -8.70 -10.00 4.64
N PRO A 208 -7.62 -9.69 5.35
CA PRO A 208 -7.55 -8.98 6.64
C PRO A 208 -7.96 -7.51 6.56
N HIS A 209 -8.67 -7.01 7.58
CA HIS A 209 -8.98 -5.59 7.73
C HIS A 209 -9.37 -5.24 9.19
N TRP A 210 -8.88 -4.11 9.71
CA TRP A 210 -9.11 -3.68 11.10
C TRP A 210 -10.61 -3.54 11.46
N MET A 211 -11.47 -3.29 10.47
CA MET A 211 -12.90 -3.08 10.68
C MET A 211 -13.60 -4.26 11.35
N PHE A 212 -13.12 -5.49 11.17
CA PHE A 212 -13.69 -6.68 11.81
C PHE A 212 -13.30 -6.83 13.28
N GLN A 213 -12.24 -6.14 13.71
CA GLN A 213 -11.85 -6.07 15.12
C GLN A 213 -12.57 -4.91 15.83
N GLU A 214 -12.76 -3.79 15.12
CA GLU A 214 -13.42 -2.59 15.66
C GLU A 214 -14.95 -2.75 15.73
N TYR A 215 -15.55 -3.38 14.71
CA TYR A 215 -16.98 -3.49 14.55
C TYR A 215 -17.44 -4.94 14.48
N ASP A 216 -18.67 -5.20 14.96
CA ASP A 216 -19.34 -6.48 14.78
C ASP A 216 -19.98 -6.54 13.38
N LEU A 217 -19.28 -7.19 12.45
CA LEU A 217 -19.64 -7.30 11.04
C LEU A 217 -19.73 -8.77 10.63
N LYS A 218 -20.48 -9.03 9.56
CA LYS A 218 -20.58 -10.34 8.94
C LYS A 218 -20.50 -10.23 7.42
N TYR A 219 -19.86 -11.24 6.81
CA TYR A 219 -19.97 -11.49 5.38
C TYR A 219 -21.36 -12.05 5.06
N LEU A 220 -21.90 -11.65 3.92
CA LEU A 220 -23.07 -12.30 3.35
C LEU A 220 -22.65 -13.54 2.57
N GLU A 221 -23.42 -14.63 2.72
CA GLU A 221 -23.28 -15.82 1.89
C GLU A 221 -23.52 -15.48 0.40
N ASP A 222 -22.62 -15.95 -0.45
CA ASP A 222 -22.64 -15.75 -1.91
C ASP A 222 -22.90 -17.08 -2.64
N PRO A 223 -24.18 -17.51 -2.78
CA PRO A 223 -24.51 -18.78 -3.44
C PRO A 223 -24.14 -18.86 -4.93
N GLU A 224 -24.03 -17.73 -5.63
CA GLU A 224 -23.58 -17.69 -7.04
C GLU A 224 -22.05 -17.68 -7.17
N GLY A 225 -21.32 -17.41 -6.08
CA GLY A 225 -19.87 -17.47 -6.01
C GLY A 225 -19.17 -16.37 -6.81
N THR A 226 -19.81 -15.21 -6.96
CA THR A 226 -19.30 -14.05 -7.68
C THR A 226 -17.98 -13.52 -7.11
N PHE A 227 -17.78 -13.56 -5.79
CA PHE A 227 -16.55 -13.11 -5.13
C PHE A 227 -15.44 -14.17 -5.12
N GLY A 228 -15.78 -15.40 -5.48
CA GLY A 228 -14.88 -16.55 -5.43
C GLY A 228 -14.56 -17.01 -4.02
N ASP A 229 -13.62 -17.96 -3.93
CA ASP A 229 -13.07 -18.43 -2.66
C ASP A 229 -11.92 -17.53 -2.18
N GLY A 230 -11.26 -17.94 -1.10
CA GLY A 230 -10.09 -17.25 -0.55
C GLY A 230 -9.01 -16.95 -1.59
N GLU A 231 -8.35 -15.83 -1.37
CA GLU A 231 -7.28 -15.25 -2.16
C GLU A 231 -5.93 -15.31 -1.41
N THR A 232 -4.87 -15.10 -2.17
CA THR A 232 -3.56 -14.77 -1.64
C THR A 232 -3.18 -13.34 -2.02
N ILE A 233 -2.29 -12.74 -1.26
CA ILE A 233 -1.62 -11.50 -1.63
C ILE A 233 -0.20 -11.88 -2.05
N ASN A 234 0.17 -11.55 -3.28
CA ASN A 234 1.44 -11.91 -3.87
C ASN A 234 2.39 -10.73 -3.99
N THR A 235 3.68 -11.06 -4.08
CA THR A 235 4.75 -10.12 -4.41
C THR A 235 5.11 -10.22 -5.89
N PHE A 236 5.16 -9.08 -6.57
CA PHE A 236 5.63 -8.98 -7.95
C PHE A 236 6.81 -8.01 -8.04
N VAL A 237 7.80 -8.39 -8.85
CA VAL A 237 8.96 -7.54 -9.17
C VAL A 237 9.06 -7.32 -10.68
N ARG A 238 9.67 -6.21 -11.09
CA ARG A 238 9.95 -5.93 -12.50
C ARG A 238 10.89 -6.99 -13.08
N GLN A 239 10.84 -7.18 -14.39
CA GLN A 239 11.80 -8.04 -15.10
C GLN A 239 13.24 -7.55 -14.87
N GLY A 240 14.16 -8.51 -14.69
CA GLY A 240 15.58 -8.24 -14.43
C GLY A 240 15.92 -7.85 -12.99
N PHE A 241 14.93 -7.75 -12.09
CA PHE A 241 15.18 -7.31 -10.70
C PHE A 241 16.11 -8.26 -9.93
N ALA A 242 15.96 -9.57 -10.11
CA ALA A 242 16.81 -10.58 -9.47
C ALA A 242 18.29 -10.46 -9.89
N GLU A 243 18.56 -10.07 -11.14
CA GLU A 243 19.91 -9.85 -11.64
C GLU A 243 20.50 -8.52 -11.16
N ASP A 244 19.69 -7.46 -11.15
CA ASP A 244 20.11 -6.12 -10.76
C ASP A 244 20.34 -5.98 -9.25
N MET A 245 19.45 -6.59 -8.45
CA MET A 245 19.40 -6.47 -6.99
C MET A 245 19.15 -7.82 -6.30
N PRO A 246 20.09 -8.78 -6.39
CA PRO A 246 19.86 -10.15 -5.92
C PRO A 246 19.53 -10.26 -4.42
N GLU A 247 20.16 -9.44 -3.57
CA GLU A 247 19.89 -9.43 -2.12
C GLU A 247 18.49 -8.86 -1.82
N ALA A 248 18.09 -7.76 -2.45
CA ALA A 248 16.73 -7.21 -2.29
C ALA A 248 15.67 -8.17 -2.83
N ASN A 249 15.94 -8.83 -3.96
CA ASN A 249 15.04 -9.85 -4.50
C ASN A 249 14.84 -10.99 -3.51
N GLN A 250 15.91 -11.46 -2.85
CA GLN A 250 15.80 -12.50 -1.83
C GLN A 250 14.94 -12.04 -0.65
N ILE A 251 15.08 -10.79 -0.19
CA ILE A 251 14.25 -10.24 0.89
C ILE A 251 12.77 -10.22 0.49
N LEU A 252 12.46 -9.78 -0.73
CA LEU A 252 11.09 -9.75 -1.25
C LEU A 252 10.51 -11.15 -1.51
N ASP A 253 11.33 -12.10 -1.92
CA ASP A 253 10.96 -13.51 -2.15
C ASP A 253 10.70 -14.24 -0.82
N ASN A 254 11.46 -13.91 0.22
CA ASN A 254 11.26 -14.44 1.56
C ASN A 254 10.13 -13.73 2.33
N PHE A 255 9.64 -12.58 1.85
CA PHE A 255 8.63 -11.82 2.56
C PHE A 255 7.32 -12.60 2.63
N HIS A 256 7.01 -13.06 3.85
CA HIS A 256 5.78 -13.74 4.17
C HIS A 256 5.40 -13.43 5.62
N TRP A 257 4.11 -13.23 5.88
CA TRP A 257 3.59 -12.86 7.18
C TRP A 257 2.12 -13.24 7.34
N GLU A 258 1.65 -13.27 8.58
CA GLU A 258 0.32 -13.77 8.92
C GLU A 258 -0.75 -12.67 8.90
N VAL A 259 -2.01 -13.06 8.73
CA VAL A 259 -3.18 -12.17 8.86
C VAL A 259 -3.14 -11.34 10.15
N ALA A 260 -2.79 -11.96 11.27
CA ALA A 260 -2.74 -11.30 12.56
C ALA A 260 -1.66 -10.19 12.63
N ASP A 261 -0.56 -10.36 11.89
CA ASP A 261 0.50 -9.36 11.83
C ASP A 261 0.01 -8.12 11.08
N MET A 262 -0.59 -8.32 9.90
CA MET A 262 -1.17 -7.24 9.11
C MET A 262 -2.26 -6.49 9.88
N GLU A 263 -3.17 -7.22 10.53
CA GLU A 263 -4.21 -6.62 11.37
C GLU A 263 -3.63 -5.78 12.51
N SER A 264 -2.55 -6.23 13.15
CA SER A 264 -1.92 -5.48 14.24
C SER A 264 -1.34 -4.15 13.78
N VAL A 265 -0.67 -4.12 12.61
CA VAL A 265 -0.11 -2.89 12.03
C VAL A 265 -1.24 -1.95 11.60
N MET A 266 -2.26 -2.46 10.93
CA MET A 266 -3.43 -1.66 10.54
C MET A 266 -4.14 -1.06 11.75
N ALA A 267 -4.28 -1.80 12.86
CA ALA A 267 -4.91 -1.30 14.08
C ALA A 267 -4.11 -0.13 14.70
N ASP A 268 -2.78 -0.21 14.71
CA ASP A 268 -1.92 0.88 15.18
C ASP A 268 -2.06 2.14 14.30
N VAL A 269 -2.11 1.97 12.98
CA VAL A 269 -2.33 3.07 12.03
C VAL A 269 -3.70 3.70 12.23
N GLN A 270 -4.74 2.87 12.36
CA GLN A 270 -6.10 3.33 12.61
C GLN A 270 -6.22 4.09 13.95
N ALA A 271 -5.43 3.72 14.96
CA ALA A 271 -5.34 4.44 16.22
C ALA A 271 -4.60 5.80 16.11
N GLY A 272 -4.09 6.16 14.93
CA GLY A 272 -3.46 7.43 14.61
C GLY A 272 -1.93 7.41 14.59
N THR A 273 -1.31 6.23 14.63
CA THR A 273 0.14 6.07 14.46
C THR A 273 0.52 6.31 13.01
N ASP A 274 1.65 6.96 12.75
CA ASP A 274 2.18 7.06 11.39
C ASP A 274 2.48 5.66 10.82
N PRO A 275 2.14 5.36 9.55
CA PRO A 275 2.36 4.03 8.98
C PRO A 275 3.80 3.52 9.06
N LYS A 276 4.80 4.40 8.92
CA LYS A 276 6.20 4.00 9.04
C LYS A 276 6.53 3.68 10.50
N GLU A 277 6.05 4.49 11.44
CA GLU A 277 6.25 4.24 12.88
C GLU A 277 5.56 2.93 13.33
N ALA A 278 4.35 2.64 12.84
CA ALA A 278 3.65 1.39 13.12
C ALA A 278 4.41 0.17 12.56
N ALA A 279 4.95 0.28 11.34
CA ALA A 279 5.79 -0.74 10.74
C ALA A 279 7.11 -0.95 11.50
N GLU A 280 7.80 0.13 11.89
CA GLU A 280 9.02 0.08 12.70
C GLU A 280 8.76 -0.62 14.03
N LYS A 281 7.67 -0.27 14.71
CA LYS A 281 7.25 -0.91 15.96
C LYS A 281 6.98 -2.40 15.79
N TRP A 282 6.28 -2.80 14.72
CA TRP A 282 6.03 -4.23 14.46
C TRP A 282 7.32 -4.98 14.13
N VAL A 283 8.20 -4.40 13.30
CA VAL A 283 9.51 -4.99 12.96
C VAL A 283 10.37 -5.18 14.19
N GLU A 284 10.46 -4.18 15.08
CA GLU A 284 11.21 -4.29 16.33
C GLU A 284 10.67 -5.39 17.25
N ALA A 285 9.35 -5.59 17.26
CA ALA A 285 8.69 -6.62 18.07
C ALA A 285 8.81 -8.03 17.47
N ASN A 286 9.03 -8.14 16.15
CA ASN A 286 9.04 -9.39 15.39
C ASN A 286 10.37 -9.61 14.64
N GLN A 287 11.49 -9.19 15.25
CA GLN A 287 12.80 -9.22 14.61
C GLN A 287 13.23 -10.63 14.16
N ASP A 288 12.81 -11.69 14.87
CA ASP A 288 13.11 -13.08 14.46
C ASP A 288 12.50 -13.38 13.08
N THR A 289 11.25 -13.00 12.84
CA THR A 289 10.58 -13.14 11.52
C THR A 289 11.29 -12.30 10.46
N VAL A 290 11.66 -11.06 10.80
CA VAL A 290 12.33 -10.16 9.86
C VAL A 290 13.73 -10.66 9.50
N ASP A 291 14.46 -11.25 10.47
CA ASP A 291 15.77 -11.82 10.24
C ASP A 291 15.73 -13.03 9.28
N GLU A 292 14.64 -13.80 9.27
CA GLU A 292 14.40 -14.85 8.26
C GLU A 292 14.31 -14.23 6.85
N TRP A 293 13.59 -13.12 6.69
CA TRP A 293 13.52 -12.41 5.41
C TRP A 293 14.90 -11.90 4.96
N LEU A 294 15.67 -11.38 5.91
CA LEU A 294 17.03 -10.88 5.71
C LEU A 294 18.08 -11.99 5.52
N GLY A 295 17.72 -13.26 5.68
CA GLY A 295 18.61 -14.41 5.54
C GLY A 295 19.70 -14.49 6.61
N LYS A 296 19.39 -14.08 7.85
CA LYS A 296 20.31 -14.06 8.99
C LYS A 296 20.20 -15.29 9.91
#